data_AF-A0A2K4IN56-F1
#
_entry.id   AF-A0A2K4IN56-F1
#
_cell.length_a   1.000
_cell.length_b   1.000
_cell.length_c   1.000
_cell.angle_alpha   90.00
_cell.angle_beta   90.00
_cell.angle_gamma   90.00
#
_symmetry.space_group_name_H-M   'P 1'
#
loop_
_entity.id
_entity.type
_entity.pdbx_description
1 polymer ?
#
loop_
_entity_poly.entity_id
_entity_poly.type
_entity_poly.pdbx_seq_one_letter_code
_entity_poly.pdbx_strand_id
1 'polypeptide(L)'
;MTCYCTLQHTSILAVVFRGGQMTTSVNHPLPSFKKPPINEVVFGCQFEQLKDIKVTHFGDLWNRLKQDFPKVEHALPIANAEGLVPEDQETGLPFVRTWFINNSDSRLIQFQPDRFYYNWRKKEGESEYPRFEEVFGCFERYFKILGCFVAENNLGVFAPKVWELTYTNHISVDQSHSLSEIFKDLHWTLGRDRFLPTPSNPVWAATFNMPHEAGSLVVKFGNGRVQGEERKVQVLELAARGFVEDSSDRAREDWFSLAREWIVRGFTDLTSDEAHRFWEREK
;
A
#
# COMPACT_ATOMS: atom_id res chain seq x y z
N MET A 1 -71.89 -22.56 0.84
CA MET A 1 -71.61 -21.21 1.37
C MET A 1 -70.48 -21.34 2.37
N THR A 2 -69.35 -20.69 2.07
CA THR A 2 -68.29 -20.27 3.02
C THR A 2 -67.58 -21.36 3.85
N CYS A 3 -66.44 -21.84 3.35
CA CYS A 3 -65.43 -22.54 4.17
C CYS A 3 -64.26 -21.59 4.45
N TYR A 4 -64.03 -21.34 5.72
CA TYR A 4 -63.00 -20.47 6.29
C TYR A 4 -61.61 -21.09 6.22
N CYS A 5 -60.63 -20.22 6.02
CA CYS A 5 -59.19 -20.47 5.96
C CYS A 5 -58.63 -20.78 7.36
N THR A 6 -57.94 -21.92 7.50
CA THR A 6 -57.17 -22.29 8.70
C THR A 6 -55.69 -21.96 8.50
N LEU A 7 -55.17 -21.01 9.26
CA LEU A 7 -53.73 -20.77 9.44
C LEU A 7 -53.23 -21.60 10.62
N GLN A 8 -52.27 -22.49 10.38
CA GLN A 8 -51.50 -23.17 11.43
C GLN A 8 -50.08 -22.63 11.47
N HIS A 9 -49.68 -22.18 12.66
CA HIS A 9 -48.33 -21.79 13.05
C HIS A 9 -47.33 -22.91 12.79
N THR A 10 -46.20 -22.60 12.15
CA THR A 10 -44.98 -23.41 12.28
C THR A 10 -43.79 -22.48 12.52
N SER A 11 -43.22 -22.60 13.71
CA SER A 11 -42.03 -21.90 14.18
C SER A 11 -40.79 -22.38 13.43
N ILE A 12 -40.07 -21.47 12.76
CA ILE A 12 -38.77 -21.76 12.16
C ILE A 12 -37.68 -21.41 13.19
N LEU A 13 -36.86 -22.40 13.51
CA LEU A 13 -35.69 -22.28 14.39
C LEU A 13 -34.72 -21.22 13.84
N ALA A 14 -34.42 -20.23 14.68
CA ALA A 14 -33.27 -19.36 14.50
C ALA A 14 -31.99 -20.17 14.74
N VAL A 15 -31.18 -20.33 13.68
CA VAL A 15 -29.80 -20.82 13.80
C VAL A 15 -28.98 -19.70 14.42
N VAL A 16 -28.53 -19.92 15.65
CA VAL A 16 -27.60 -19.08 16.38
C VAL A 16 -26.21 -19.24 15.76
N PHE A 17 -25.78 -18.29 14.95
CA PHE A 17 -24.36 -18.13 14.63
C PHE A 17 -23.66 -17.47 15.82
N ARG A 18 -22.84 -18.25 16.53
CA ARG A 18 -21.90 -17.77 17.54
C ARG A 18 -20.62 -17.29 16.86
N GLY A 19 -20.21 -16.05 17.17
CA GLY A 19 -18.80 -15.67 17.23
C GLY A 19 -18.17 -15.14 15.94
N GLY A 20 -18.71 -14.05 15.39
CA GLY A 20 -17.92 -13.13 14.57
C GLY A 20 -17.85 -11.80 15.31
N GLN A 21 -16.65 -11.34 15.67
CA GLN A 21 -16.48 -9.96 16.13
C GLN A 21 -16.97 -9.03 15.02
N MET A 22 -18.05 -8.30 15.28
CA MET A 22 -18.42 -7.15 14.47
C MET A 22 -17.29 -6.13 14.64
N THR A 23 -16.43 -6.00 13.64
CA THR A 23 -15.71 -4.74 13.44
C THR A 23 -16.75 -3.76 12.92
N THR A 24 -17.47 -3.14 13.84
CA THR A 24 -18.21 -1.90 13.58
C THR A 24 -17.26 -0.96 12.86
N SER A 25 -17.64 -0.43 11.70
CA SER A 25 -16.97 0.75 11.16
C SER A 25 -17.06 1.82 12.26
N VAL A 26 -15.94 2.08 12.91
CA VAL A 26 -15.92 2.99 14.03
C VAL A 26 -16.09 4.37 13.39
N ASN A 27 -17.26 4.98 13.58
CA ASN A 27 -17.65 6.30 13.08
C ASN A 27 -16.82 7.46 13.72
N HIS A 28 -15.60 7.16 14.16
CA HIS A 28 -14.62 8.11 14.64
C HIS A 28 -13.69 8.51 13.49
N PRO A 29 -13.33 9.81 13.40
CA PRO A 29 -12.41 10.29 12.39
C PRO A 29 -11.09 9.49 12.41
N LEU A 30 -10.48 9.32 11.24
CA LEU A 30 -9.18 8.67 11.16
C LEU A 30 -8.15 9.49 11.95
N PRO A 31 -7.24 8.84 12.68
CA PRO A 31 -6.11 9.52 13.31
C PRO A 31 -5.35 10.38 12.30
N SER A 32 -4.99 11.59 12.72
CA SER A 32 -4.20 12.52 11.92
C SER A 32 -3.01 13.03 12.73
N PHE A 33 -1.94 13.35 12.01
CA PHE A 33 -0.68 13.82 12.56
C PHE A 33 -0.24 15.04 11.76
N LYS A 34 0.26 16.07 12.44
CA LYS A 34 0.83 17.26 11.78
C LYS A 34 2.23 17.00 11.26
N LYS A 35 3.03 16.22 11.98
CA LYS A 35 4.40 15.85 11.59
C LYS A 35 4.58 14.34 11.50
N PRO A 36 3.81 13.64 10.63
CA PRO A 36 3.96 12.21 10.48
C PRO A 36 5.35 11.87 9.93
N PRO A 37 5.91 10.70 10.30
CA PRO A 37 7.17 10.19 9.76
C PRO A 37 7.04 9.66 8.32
N ILE A 38 5.90 9.89 7.67
CA ILE A 38 5.61 9.40 6.33
C ILE A 38 6.63 9.95 5.34
N ASN A 39 7.26 9.04 4.60
CA ASN A 39 8.26 9.35 3.60
C ASN A 39 7.77 9.00 2.20
N GLU A 40 6.99 7.95 2.04
CA GLU A 40 6.50 7.53 0.74
C GLU A 40 5.10 6.90 0.85
N VAL A 41 4.26 7.19 -0.14
CA VAL A 41 2.94 6.60 -0.32
C VAL A 41 2.85 6.04 -1.72
N VAL A 42 2.48 4.76 -1.84
CA VAL A 42 2.42 4.05 -3.12
C VAL A 42 1.02 3.48 -3.32
N PHE A 43 0.40 3.86 -4.43
CA PHE A 43 -0.81 3.22 -4.93
C PHE A 43 -0.42 2.27 -6.05
N GLY A 44 -0.94 1.04 -6.03
CA GLY A 44 -0.55 -0.01 -6.94
C GLY A 44 -1.74 -0.80 -7.48
N CYS A 45 -1.55 -1.28 -8.69
CA CYS A 45 -2.42 -2.24 -9.33
C CYS A 45 -1.58 -3.31 -10.02
N GLN A 46 -1.76 -4.56 -9.62
CA GLN A 46 -1.35 -5.70 -10.43
C GLN A 46 -2.53 -6.08 -11.33
N PHE A 47 -2.27 -6.28 -12.62
CA PHE A 47 -3.25 -6.66 -13.63
C PHE A 47 -2.76 -7.87 -14.42
N GLU A 48 -3.67 -8.45 -15.20
CA GLU A 48 -3.32 -9.51 -16.15
C GLU A 48 -2.22 -9.04 -17.11
N GLN A 49 -1.18 -9.84 -17.31
CA GLN A 49 -0.04 -9.46 -18.15
C GLN A 49 -0.48 -9.00 -19.55
N LEU A 50 0.01 -7.84 -19.98
CA LEU A 50 -0.15 -7.32 -21.33
C LEU A 50 0.77 -8.08 -22.30
N LYS A 51 0.27 -9.15 -22.89
CA LYS A 51 1.06 -10.08 -23.73
C LYS A 51 1.63 -9.43 -25.00
N ASP A 52 0.93 -8.44 -25.53
CA ASP A 52 1.31 -7.76 -26.78
C ASP A 52 2.18 -6.53 -26.55
N ILE A 53 2.59 -6.27 -25.30
CA ILE A 53 3.50 -5.16 -25.02
C ILE A 53 4.89 -5.42 -25.58
N LYS A 54 5.52 -4.38 -26.12
CA LYS A 54 6.81 -4.41 -26.81
C LYS A 54 7.59 -3.19 -26.40
N VAL A 55 8.90 -3.20 -26.59
CA VAL A 55 9.80 -2.11 -26.18
C VAL A 55 9.39 -0.73 -26.74
N THR A 56 8.83 -0.69 -27.94
CA THR A 56 8.32 0.55 -28.57
C THR A 56 7.16 1.18 -27.79
N HIS A 57 6.31 0.36 -27.17
CA HIS A 57 5.16 0.82 -26.40
C HIS A 57 5.55 1.56 -25.12
N PHE A 58 6.75 1.30 -24.55
CA PHE A 58 7.27 2.08 -23.42
C PHE A 58 7.56 3.53 -23.83
N GLY A 59 8.06 3.73 -25.06
CA GLY A 59 8.27 5.07 -25.62
C GLY A 59 6.95 5.81 -25.91
N ASP A 60 5.93 5.10 -26.39
CA ASP A 60 4.58 5.69 -26.56
C ASP A 60 3.95 6.07 -25.20
N LEU A 61 4.02 5.18 -24.21
CA LEU A 61 3.54 5.49 -22.86
C LEU A 61 4.26 6.71 -22.29
N TRP A 62 5.60 6.77 -22.41
CA TRP A 62 6.36 7.95 -22.00
C TRP A 62 5.90 9.21 -22.72
N ASN A 63 5.62 9.17 -24.03
CA ASN A 63 5.12 10.33 -24.77
C ASN A 63 3.82 10.91 -24.20
N ARG A 64 2.98 10.08 -23.58
CA ARG A 64 1.75 10.48 -22.91
C ARG A 64 1.99 11.05 -21.51
N LEU A 65 3.07 10.65 -20.86
CA LEU A 65 3.41 11.03 -19.47
C LEU A 65 4.43 12.16 -19.38
N LYS A 66 5.25 12.40 -20.42
CA LYS A 66 6.46 13.24 -20.39
C LYS A 66 6.23 14.70 -20.01
N GLN A 67 5.01 15.21 -20.15
CA GLN A 67 4.66 16.55 -19.69
C GLN A 67 4.85 16.67 -18.16
N ASP A 68 4.43 15.65 -17.42
CA ASP A 68 4.49 15.62 -15.95
C ASP A 68 5.70 14.81 -15.45
N PHE A 69 6.13 13.79 -16.22
CA PHE A 69 7.20 12.85 -15.89
C PHE A 69 8.28 12.79 -17.01
N PRO A 70 9.08 13.85 -17.19
CA PRO A 70 10.04 13.92 -18.29
C PRO A 70 11.26 13.01 -18.09
N LYS A 71 11.60 12.63 -16.85
CA LYS A 71 12.76 11.79 -16.54
C LYS A 71 12.39 10.31 -16.61
N VAL A 72 13.31 9.47 -17.06
CA VAL A 72 13.10 8.02 -17.23
C VAL A 72 14.29 7.25 -16.67
N GLU A 73 14.01 6.20 -15.89
CA GLU A 73 15.02 5.27 -15.37
C GLU A 73 14.59 3.81 -15.57
N HIS A 74 15.57 2.92 -15.71
CA HIS A 74 15.34 1.49 -15.60
C HIS A 74 15.38 1.05 -14.15
N ALA A 75 14.48 0.16 -13.76
CA ALA A 75 14.45 -0.43 -12.44
C ALA A 75 14.43 -1.96 -12.53
N LEU A 76 14.89 -2.63 -11.46
CA LEU A 76 14.77 -4.08 -11.38
C LEU A 76 13.30 -4.50 -11.36
N PRO A 77 12.92 -5.58 -12.06
CA PRO A 77 11.54 -6.03 -12.09
C PRO A 77 11.07 -6.47 -10.69
N ILE A 78 9.79 -6.32 -10.42
CA ILE A 78 9.18 -6.77 -9.16
C ILE A 78 8.81 -8.25 -9.31
N ALA A 79 9.33 -9.07 -8.40
CA ALA A 79 9.01 -10.49 -8.31
C ALA A 79 7.53 -10.74 -8.01
N ASN A 80 7.02 -11.90 -8.45
CA ASN A 80 5.69 -12.39 -8.07
C ASN A 80 5.64 -12.86 -6.60
N ALA A 81 4.51 -13.39 -6.17
CA ALA A 81 4.30 -13.81 -4.78
C ALA A 81 5.26 -14.95 -4.37
N GLU A 82 5.70 -15.76 -5.33
CA GLU A 82 6.65 -16.87 -5.17
C GLU A 82 8.11 -16.42 -5.14
N GLY A 83 8.37 -15.10 -5.28
CA GLY A 83 9.72 -14.55 -5.32
C GLY A 83 10.44 -14.73 -6.67
N LEU A 84 9.71 -15.16 -7.70
CA LEU A 84 10.23 -15.32 -9.05
C LEU A 84 10.08 -14.01 -9.84
N VAL A 85 11.11 -13.66 -10.59
CA VAL A 85 11.05 -12.52 -11.50
C VAL A 85 10.15 -12.89 -12.69
N PRO A 86 9.12 -12.09 -13.01
CA PRO A 86 8.30 -12.35 -14.19
C PRO A 86 9.14 -12.24 -15.46
N GLU A 87 9.00 -13.23 -16.34
CA GLU A 87 9.75 -13.34 -17.59
C GLU A 87 8.80 -13.40 -18.78
N ASP A 88 9.25 -12.85 -19.90
CA ASP A 88 8.61 -13.00 -21.19
C ASP A 88 8.80 -14.43 -21.69
N GLN A 89 7.69 -15.13 -21.95
CA GLN A 89 7.72 -16.56 -22.30
C GLN A 89 8.39 -16.85 -23.65
N GLU A 90 8.43 -15.86 -24.54
CA GLU A 90 9.00 -16.01 -25.89
C GLU A 90 10.52 -15.83 -25.88
N THR A 91 11.01 -14.87 -25.08
CA THR A 91 12.43 -14.49 -25.04
C THR A 91 13.19 -15.01 -23.83
N GLY A 92 12.50 -15.42 -22.76
CA GLY A 92 13.08 -15.77 -21.47
C GLY A 92 13.72 -14.59 -20.73
N LEU A 93 13.43 -13.35 -21.16
CA LEU A 93 13.98 -12.15 -20.55
C LEU A 93 13.06 -11.65 -19.42
N PRO A 94 13.62 -11.15 -18.32
CA PRO A 94 12.84 -10.46 -17.30
C PRO A 94 12.02 -9.31 -17.86
N PHE A 95 10.81 -9.11 -17.34
CA PHE A 95 9.98 -7.98 -17.70
C PHE A 95 10.70 -6.65 -17.44
N VAL A 96 10.68 -5.76 -18.44
CA VAL A 96 11.21 -4.42 -18.24
C VAL A 96 10.32 -3.66 -17.27
N ARG A 97 10.92 -3.13 -16.20
CA ARG A 97 10.29 -2.13 -15.32
C ARG A 97 10.92 -0.77 -15.59
N THR A 98 10.06 0.20 -15.87
CA THR A 98 10.46 1.57 -16.15
C THR A 98 9.87 2.51 -15.12
N TRP A 99 10.69 3.46 -14.68
CA TRP A 99 10.33 4.55 -13.80
C TRP A 99 10.20 5.83 -14.61
N PHE A 100 9.05 6.49 -14.55
CA PHE A 100 8.81 7.82 -15.11
C PHE A 100 8.75 8.81 -13.94
N ILE A 101 9.68 9.75 -13.89
CA ILE A 101 9.92 10.59 -12.70
C ILE A 101 9.65 12.05 -13.04
N ASN A 102 8.97 12.76 -12.14
CA ASN A 102 8.70 14.19 -12.30
C ASN A 102 9.97 15.03 -12.08
N ASN A 103 9.93 16.32 -12.41
CA ASN A 103 11.11 17.18 -12.32
C ASN A 103 11.71 17.30 -10.92
N SER A 104 10.87 17.25 -9.87
CA SER A 104 11.31 17.36 -8.48
C SER A 104 11.63 16.02 -7.81
N ASP A 105 11.55 14.90 -8.55
CA ASP A 105 11.74 13.54 -8.07
C ASP A 105 10.79 13.09 -6.95
N SER A 106 9.75 13.85 -6.64
CA SER A 106 8.78 13.53 -5.59
C SER A 106 7.58 12.73 -6.06
N ARG A 107 7.37 12.65 -7.38
CA ARG A 107 6.35 11.80 -7.98
C ARG A 107 7.00 10.84 -8.97
N LEU A 108 6.54 9.60 -8.95
CA LEU A 108 7.06 8.55 -9.80
C LEU A 108 5.91 7.65 -10.25
N ILE A 109 5.83 7.39 -11.56
CA ILE A 109 5.03 6.30 -12.11
C ILE A 109 5.97 5.13 -12.40
N GLN A 110 5.58 3.94 -11.96
CA GLN A 110 6.30 2.72 -12.28
C GLN A 110 5.43 1.82 -13.13
N PHE A 111 6.00 1.37 -14.24
CA PHE A 111 5.30 0.52 -15.17
C PHE A 111 6.09 -0.76 -15.43
N GLN A 112 5.40 -1.88 -15.31
CA GLN A 112 5.83 -3.23 -15.68
C GLN A 112 4.66 -3.88 -16.45
N PRO A 113 4.89 -4.80 -17.40
CA PRO A 113 3.84 -5.46 -18.19
C PRO A 113 2.65 -6.06 -17.43
N ASP A 114 2.75 -6.29 -16.12
CA ASP A 114 1.70 -6.80 -15.25
C ASP A 114 1.34 -5.85 -14.09
N ARG A 115 1.98 -4.68 -13.99
CA ARG A 115 1.84 -3.78 -12.83
C ARG A 115 1.96 -2.30 -13.16
N PHE A 116 1.21 -1.51 -12.41
CA PHE A 116 1.28 -0.06 -12.40
C PHE A 116 1.32 0.46 -10.98
N TYR A 117 2.26 1.37 -10.71
CA TYR A 117 2.37 2.06 -9.43
C TYR A 117 2.47 3.56 -9.61
N TYR A 118 1.86 4.30 -8.69
CA TYR A 118 2.06 5.73 -8.50
C TYR A 118 2.62 5.98 -7.11
N ASN A 119 3.78 6.63 -7.04
CA ASN A 119 4.48 6.92 -5.80
C ASN A 119 4.50 8.43 -5.56
N TRP A 120 4.09 8.82 -4.37
CA TRP A 120 4.51 10.07 -3.74
C TRP A 120 5.72 9.80 -2.85
N ARG A 121 6.77 10.62 -2.95
CA ARG A 121 7.96 10.54 -2.12
C ARG A 121 8.27 11.92 -1.55
N LYS A 122 8.53 11.98 -0.24
CA LYS A 122 9.05 13.17 0.42
C LYS A 122 10.47 13.44 -0.09
N LYS A 123 10.73 14.69 -0.47
CA LYS A 123 12.05 15.19 -0.87
C LYS A 123 12.47 16.34 0.03
N GLU A 124 13.77 16.53 0.19
CA GLU A 124 14.30 17.66 0.95
C GLU A 124 13.87 18.98 0.31
N GLY A 125 13.32 19.89 1.13
CA GLY A 125 12.83 21.20 0.66
C GLY A 125 11.47 21.19 -0.03
N GLU A 126 10.79 20.04 -0.16
CA GLU A 126 9.42 19.97 -0.65
C GLU A 126 8.35 20.13 0.44
N SER A 127 7.14 20.45 -0.02
CA SER A 127 5.90 20.62 0.73
C SER A 127 5.59 19.45 1.67
N GLU A 128 4.78 19.72 2.69
CA GLU A 128 4.21 18.70 3.57
C GLU A 128 3.50 17.58 2.79
N TYR A 129 3.31 16.42 3.43
CA TYR A 129 2.59 15.29 2.86
C TYR A 129 1.22 15.75 2.30
N PRO A 130 0.96 15.63 0.98
CA PRO A 130 -0.25 16.13 0.30
C PRO A 130 -1.55 15.44 0.68
N ARG A 131 -1.49 14.50 1.65
CA ARG A 131 -2.61 13.68 2.11
C ARG A 131 -3.11 12.72 1.03
N PHE A 132 -3.96 11.80 1.46
CA PHE A 132 -4.36 10.65 0.66
C PHE A 132 -5.15 11.06 -0.58
N GLU A 133 -6.06 12.03 -0.42
CA GLU A 133 -7.01 12.45 -1.43
C GLU A 133 -6.31 13.01 -2.67
N GLU A 134 -5.27 13.82 -2.49
CA GLU A 134 -4.47 14.34 -3.61
C GLU A 134 -3.72 13.21 -4.32
N VAL A 135 -3.00 12.37 -3.57
CA VAL A 135 -2.17 11.30 -4.15
C VAL A 135 -3.03 10.26 -4.86
N PHE A 136 -4.18 9.90 -4.28
CA PHE A 136 -5.15 9.00 -4.89
C PHE A 136 -5.73 9.60 -6.18
N GLY A 137 -6.12 10.88 -6.18
CA GLY A 137 -6.59 11.55 -7.39
C GLY A 137 -5.55 11.57 -8.52
N CYS A 138 -4.26 11.72 -8.17
CA CYS A 138 -3.17 11.58 -9.14
C CYS A 138 -3.06 10.14 -9.66
N PHE A 139 -3.07 9.13 -8.78
CA PHE A 139 -3.08 7.73 -9.19
C PHE A 139 -4.22 7.43 -10.17
N GLU A 140 -5.46 7.82 -9.85
CA GLU A 140 -6.63 7.58 -10.70
C GLU A 140 -6.49 8.22 -12.08
N ARG A 141 -5.96 9.45 -12.14
CA ARG A 141 -5.73 10.15 -13.40
C ARG A 141 -4.79 9.35 -14.31
N TYR A 142 -3.64 8.93 -13.79
CA TYR A 142 -2.65 8.22 -14.61
C TYR A 142 -3.03 6.76 -14.86
N PHE A 143 -3.78 6.14 -13.96
CA PHE A 143 -4.37 4.82 -14.16
C PHE A 143 -5.37 4.83 -15.33
N LYS A 144 -6.19 5.88 -15.46
CA LYS A 144 -7.06 6.09 -16.63
C LYS A 144 -6.26 6.29 -17.92
N ILE A 145 -5.18 7.06 -17.89
CA ILE A 145 -4.27 7.22 -19.03
C ILE A 145 -3.69 5.87 -19.47
N LEU A 146 -3.28 5.03 -18.52
CA LEU A 146 -2.80 3.67 -18.82
C LEU A 146 -3.88 2.82 -19.48
N GLY A 147 -5.12 2.85 -18.97
CA GLY A 147 -6.25 2.14 -19.56
C GLY A 147 -6.50 2.55 -21.02
N CYS A 148 -6.51 3.86 -21.32
CA CYS A 148 -6.64 4.34 -22.70
C CYS A 148 -5.45 3.90 -23.57
N PHE A 149 -4.23 3.99 -23.05
CA PHE A 149 -3.02 3.55 -23.76
C PHE A 149 -3.08 2.06 -24.14
N VAL A 150 -3.52 1.19 -23.22
CA VAL A 150 -3.67 -0.25 -23.47
C VAL A 150 -4.70 -0.50 -24.57
N ALA A 151 -5.85 0.17 -24.51
CA ALA A 151 -6.92 0.02 -25.50
C ALA A 151 -6.50 0.54 -26.89
N GLU A 152 -5.93 1.74 -26.98
CA GLU A 152 -5.53 2.38 -28.23
C GLU A 152 -4.42 1.62 -28.96
N ASN A 153 -3.51 0.98 -28.22
CA ASN A 153 -2.44 0.15 -28.77
C ASN A 153 -2.82 -1.32 -28.94
N ASN A 154 -4.05 -1.72 -28.60
CA ASN A 154 -4.52 -3.12 -28.64
C ASN A 154 -3.61 -4.10 -27.86
N LEU A 155 -3.19 -3.72 -26.64
CA LEU A 155 -2.23 -4.51 -25.85
C LEU A 155 -2.87 -5.65 -25.02
N GLY A 156 -4.10 -6.01 -25.35
CA GLY A 156 -4.91 -6.99 -24.63
C GLY A 156 -5.97 -6.35 -23.71
N VAL A 157 -6.47 -7.14 -22.76
CA VAL A 157 -7.51 -6.71 -21.81
C VAL A 157 -6.85 -6.17 -20.55
N PHE A 158 -7.14 -4.91 -20.22
CA PHE A 158 -6.72 -4.33 -18.96
C PHE A 158 -7.59 -4.85 -17.82
N ALA A 159 -7.12 -5.92 -17.15
CA ALA A 159 -7.87 -6.62 -16.11
C ALA A 159 -7.13 -6.56 -14.76
N PRO A 160 -7.47 -5.61 -13.88
CA PRO A 160 -6.95 -5.57 -12.51
C PRO A 160 -7.18 -6.88 -11.75
N LYS A 161 -6.19 -7.30 -10.96
CA LYS A 161 -6.18 -8.54 -10.17
C LYS A 161 -5.93 -8.29 -8.70
N VAL A 162 -5.07 -7.32 -8.38
CA VAL A 162 -4.75 -6.97 -6.99
C VAL A 162 -4.58 -5.46 -6.86
N TRP A 163 -5.22 -4.90 -5.84
CA TRP A 163 -4.96 -3.53 -5.39
C TRP A 163 -3.91 -3.52 -4.28
N GLU A 164 -3.06 -2.50 -4.28
CA GLU A 164 -1.96 -2.34 -3.32
C GLU A 164 -1.88 -0.89 -2.83
N LEU A 165 -1.78 -0.69 -1.51
CA LEU A 165 -1.52 0.61 -0.91
C LEU A 165 -0.42 0.47 0.13
N THR A 166 0.67 1.23 -0.02
CA THR A 166 1.81 1.16 0.91
C THR A 166 2.15 2.52 1.47
N TYR A 167 2.35 2.60 2.79
CA TYR A 167 2.89 3.76 3.49
C TYR A 167 4.24 3.38 4.08
N THR A 168 5.29 4.08 3.65
CA THR A 168 6.65 3.90 4.13
C THR A 168 7.02 5.07 5.03
N ASN A 169 7.30 4.77 6.29
CA ASN A 169 7.63 5.76 7.32
C ASN A 169 9.10 5.69 7.66
N HIS A 170 9.78 6.84 7.64
CA HIS A 170 11.16 6.98 8.07
C HIS A 170 11.19 7.47 9.51
N ILE A 171 11.66 6.61 10.40
CA ILE A 171 11.82 6.89 11.83
C ILE A 171 13.28 7.34 12.01
N SER A 172 13.48 8.65 12.21
CA SER A 172 14.78 9.26 12.48
C SER A 172 15.43 8.66 13.72
N VAL A 173 16.62 8.07 13.56
CA VAL A 173 17.44 7.45 14.63
C VAL A 173 18.32 8.50 15.33
N ASP A 174 18.28 9.73 14.84
CA ASP A 174 19.00 10.91 15.31
C ASP A 174 18.46 11.46 16.64
N GLN A 175 17.36 10.88 17.14
CA GLN A 175 16.95 11.00 18.52
C GLN A 175 17.19 9.67 19.21
N SER A 176 17.71 9.72 20.42
CA SER A 176 18.06 8.62 21.32
C SER A 176 16.85 7.75 21.74
N HIS A 177 15.88 7.54 20.85
CA HIS A 177 14.65 6.83 21.12
C HIS A 177 14.89 5.34 20.89
N SER A 178 14.79 4.60 21.98
CA SER A 178 14.63 3.15 22.02
C SER A 178 13.38 2.71 21.24
N LEU A 179 13.38 1.47 20.77
CA LEU A 179 12.19 0.87 20.11
C LEU A 179 10.93 0.96 21.00
N SER A 180 11.11 0.85 22.32
CA SER A 180 10.04 0.97 23.32
C SER A 180 9.44 2.37 23.42
N GLU A 181 10.17 3.41 23.03
CA GLU A 181 9.62 4.78 22.97
C GLU A 181 8.80 4.98 21.70
N ILE A 182 9.03 4.19 20.64
CA ILE A 182 8.30 4.31 19.37
C ILE A 182 7.12 3.34 19.27
N PHE A 183 7.27 2.11 19.75
CA PHE A 183 6.31 1.02 19.58
C PHE A 183 5.75 0.54 20.92
N LYS A 184 4.45 0.19 20.94
CA LYS A 184 3.80 -0.35 22.15
C LYS A 184 4.31 -1.74 22.51
N ASP A 185 4.42 -2.61 21.49
CA ASP A 185 4.66 -4.04 21.70
C ASP A 185 6.10 -4.49 21.38
N LEU A 186 6.93 -3.63 20.77
CA LEU A 186 8.29 -3.98 20.38
C LEU A 186 9.32 -3.45 21.40
N HIS A 187 9.69 -4.29 22.35
CA HIS A 187 10.67 -3.95 23.40
C HIS A 187 11.75 -5.02 23.58
N TRP A 188 12.97 -4.59 23.89
CA TRP A 188 14.08 -5.48 24.23
C TRP A 188 14.41 -5.38 25.73
N THR A 189 13.96 -6.36 26.51
CA THR A 189 14.13 -6.36 27.97
C THR A 189 15.56 -6.65 28.42
N LEU A 190 16.32 -5.65 28.85
CA LEU A 190 17.64 -5.90 29.44
C LEU A 190 17.48 -6.50 30.85
N GLY A 191 18.23 -7.58 31.15
CA GLY A 191 18.23 -8.25 32.45
C GLY A 191 19.64 -8.72 32.81
N ARG A 192 19.94 -8.86 34.11
CA ARG A 192 21.29 -9.19 34.62
C ARG A 192 21.84 -10.51 34.07
N ASP A 193 20.96 -11.49 33.82
CA ASP A 193 21.34 -12.81 33.31
C ASP A 193 21.13 -12.96 31.78
N ARG A 194 20.92 -11.86 31.06
CA ARG A 194 20.69 -11.92 29.61
C ARG A 194 22.01 -12.13 28.86
N PHE A 195 22.13 -13.25 28.14
CA PHE A 195 23.32 -13.60 27.37
C PHE A 195 23.57 -12.68 26.15
N LEU A 196 22.52 -12.34 25.40
CA LEU A 196 22.65 -11.53 24.18
C LEU A 196 22.57 -10.02 24.46
N PRO A 197 23.43 -9.20 23.82
CA PRO A 197 23.33 -7.75 23.89
C PRO A 197 22.12 -7.23 23.10
N THR A 198 21.85 -5.93 23.18
CA THR A 198 20.84 -5.26 22.34
C THR A 198 21.12 -5.53 20.86
N PRO A 199 20.11 -5.95 20.07
CA PRO A 199 20.29 -6.24 18.65
C PRO A 199 20.67 -4.98 17.88
N SER A 200 21.67 -5.09 17.00
CA SER A 200 22.13 -3.99 16.13
C SER A 200 21.29 -3.82 14.87
N ASN A 201 20.52 -4.85 14.47
CA ASN A 201 19.63 -4.83 13.32
C ASN A 201 18.32 -5.59 13.58
N PRO A 202 17.44 -5.06 14.46
CA PRO A 202 16.15 -5.69 14.72
C PRO A 202 15.25 -5.61 13.47
N VAL A 203 14.65 -6.74 13.10
CA VAL A 203 13.64 -6.84 12.05
C VAL A 203 12.38 -7.45 12.65
N TRP A 204 11.23 -6.88 12.33
CA TRP A 204 9.93 -7.38 12.77
C TRP A 204 8.94 -7.32 11.60
N ALA A 205 8.05 -8.31 11.53
CA ALA A 205 6.98 -8.33 10.55
C ALA A 205 5.74 -8.99 11.13
N ALA A 206 4.57 -8.49 10.74
CA ALA A 206 3.28 -9.07 11.07
C ALA A 206 2.31 -8.94 9.88
N THR A 207 1.34 -9.85 9.81
CA THR A 207 0.27 -9.84 8.83
C THR A 207 -1.07 -9.86 9.55
N PHE A 208 -1.96 -8.94 9.17
CA PHE A 208 -3.29 -8.79 9.72
C PHE A 208 -4.32 -8.95 8.59
N ASN A 209 -5.33 -9.79 8.80
CA ASN A 209 -6.41 -9.96 7.82
C ASN A 209 -7.36 -8.76 7.91
N MET A 210 -7.65 -8.14 6.76
CA MET A 210 -8.65 -7.09 6.63
C MET A 210 -10.06 -7.71 6.65
N PRO A 211 -11.12 -6.94 6.96
CA PRO A 211 -12.45 -7.47 7.18
C PRO A 211 -13.07 -7.86 5.84
N HIS A 212 -14.10 -8.73 5.89
CA HIS A 212 -14.83 -9.17 4.70
C HIS A 212 -13.93 -9.73 3.59
N GLU A 213 -12.81 -10.36 3.96
CA GLU A 213 -11.85 -10.92 3.01
C GLU A 213 -11.25 -9.88 2.03
N ALA A 214 -11.32 -8.58 2.37
CA ALA A 214 -10.83 -7.49 1.53
C ALA A 214 -9.29 -7.53 1.29
N GLY A 215 -8.58 -8.41 1.97
CA GLY A 215 -7.15 -8.64 1.81
C GLY A 215 -6.40 -8.72 3.13
N SER A 216 -5.13 -8.31 3.11
CA SER A 216 -4.26 -8.30 4.28
C SER A 216 -3.46 -7.00 4.38
N LEU A 217 -3.23 -6.54 5.61
CA LEU A 217 -2.24 -5.54 5.96
C LEU A 217 -0.97 -6.23 6.43
N VAL A 218 0.13 -6.04 5.72
CA VAL A 218 1.47 -6.47 6.13
C VAL A 218 2.21 -5.28 6.72
N VAL A 219 2.73 -5.44 7.93
CA VAL A 219 3.57 -4.43 8.57
C VAL A 219 4.99 -4.97 8.69
N LYS A 220 5.97 -4.16 8.32
CA LYS A 220 7.40 -4.50 8.44
C LYS A 220 8.15 -3.37 9.09
N PHE A 221 9.00 -3.71 10.04
CA PHE A 221 9.95 -2.82 10.67
C PHE A 221 11.37 -3.36 10.48
N GLY A 222 12.30 -2.47 10.13
CA GLY A 222 13.71 -2.83 10.01
C GLY A 222 14.58 -1.63 9.70
N ASN A 223 15.86 -1.87 9.46
CA ASN A 223 16.77 -0.81 9.01
C ASN A 223 16.74 -0.69 7.48
N GLY A 224 16.60 0.54 6.99
CA GLY A 224 16.77 0.93 5.60
C GLY A 224 17.99 1.83 5.40
N ARG A 225 18.22 2.19 4.14
CA ARG A 225 19.20 3.20 3.73
C ARG A 225 18.47 4.28 2.97
N VAL A 226 18.73 5.54 3.30
CA VAL A 226 18.29 6.66 2.46
C VAL A 226 19.21 6.71 1.23
N GLN A 227 18.63 6.77 0.04
CA GLN A 227 19.40 6.82 -1.20
C GLN A 227 20.26 8.10 -1.22
N GLY A 228 21.58 7.95 -1.28
CA GLY A 228 22.53 9.07 -1.29
C GLY A 228 23.12 9.43 0.08
N GLU A 229 22.66 8.83 1.18
CA GLU A 229 23.22 9.04 2.51
C GLU A 229 23.72 7.73 3.16
N GLU A 230 24.81 7.80 3.92
CA GLU A 230 25.26 6.69 4.77
C GLU A 230 24.39 6.52 6.04
N ARG A 231 23.42 7.41 6.28
CA ARG A 231 22.57 7.36 7.46
C ARG A 231 21.64 6.15 7.41
N LYS A 232 21.77 5.29 8.42
CA LYS A 232 20.82 4.22 8.69
C LYS A 232 19.53 4.86 9.20
N VAL A 233 18.43 4.56 8.53
CA VAL A 233 17.10 4.99 8.95
C VAL A 233 16.30 3.76 9.32
N GLN A 234 15.54 3.84 10.40
CA GLN A 234 14.56 2.80 10.71
C GLN A 234 13.32 3.02 9.87
N VAL A 235 12.86 1.97 9.21
CA VAL A 235 11.72 2.02 8.28
C VAL A 235 10.58 1.21 8.86
N LEU A 236 9.41 1.83 8.96
CA LEU A 236 8.14 1.17 9.24
C LEU A 236 7.27 1.24 7.98
N GLU A 237 7.12 0.10 7.32
CA GLU A 237 6.29 -0.09 6.14
C GLU A 237 4.95 -0.72 6.53
N LEU A 238 3.85 -0.14 6.06
CA LEU A 238 2.51 -0.70 6.16
C LEU A 238 1.95 -0.86 4.75
N ALA A 239 1.75 -2.09 4.31
CA ALA A 239 1.32 -2.45 2.96
C ALA A 239 0.00 -3.23 3.01
N ALA A 240 -1.08 -2.62 2.53
CA ALA A 240 -2.36 -3.27 2.33
C ALA A 240 -2.43 -3.85 0.91
N ARG A 241 -2.89 -5.10 0.79
CA ARG A 241 -3.02 -5.83 -0.47
C ARG A 241 -4.30 -6.65 -0.50
N GLY A 242 -5.04 -6.60 -1.59
CA GLY A 242 -6.34 -7.27 -1.72
C GLY A 242 -6.70 -7.62 -3.16
N PHE A 243 -7.36 -8.77 -3.35
CA PHE A 243 -7.79 -9.21 -4.68
C PHE A 243 -8.93 -8.34 -5.21
N VAL A 244 -8.99 -8.20 -6.53
CA VAL A 244 -10.05 -7.47 -7.23
C VAL A 244 -11.20 -8.42 -7.53
N GLU A 245 -12.33 -8.20 -6.87
CA GLU A 245 -13.60 -8.90 -7.17
C GLU A 245 -14.48 -8.08 -8.12
N ASP A 246 -14.48 -6.76 -7.95
CA ASP A 246 -15.14 -5.78 -8.81
C ASP A 246 -14.13 -4.73 -9.26
N SER A 247 -14.00 -4.54 -10.57
CA SER A 247 -13.10 -3.58 -11.20
C SER A 247 -13.75 -2.22 -11.46
N SER A 248 -14.97 -1.97 -10.96
CA SER A 248 -15.64 -0.68 -11.05
C SER A 248 -14.85 0.43 -10.35
N ASP A 249 -14.98 1.66 -10.85
CA ASP A 249 -14.34 2.83 -10.22
C ASP A 249 -14.77 2.96 -8.74
N ARG A 250 -16.05 2.69 -8.45
CA ARG A 250 -16.57 2.76 -7.09
C ARG A 250 -15.96 1.71 -6.15
N ALA A 251 -15.89 0.45 -6.60
CA ALA A 251 -15.28 -0.61 -5.79
C ALA A 251 -13.79 -0.35 -5.52
N ARG A 252 -13.07 0.21 -6.51
CA ARG A 252 -11.68 0.66 -6.34
C ARG A 252 -11.58 1.75 -5.27
N GLU A 253 -12.38 2.80 -5.36
CA GLU A 253 -12.41 3.90 -4.37
C GLU A 253 -12.70 3.38 -2.95
N ASP A 254 -13.69 2.50 -2.82
CA ASP A 254 -14.09 1.93 -1.54
C ASP A 254 -12.96 1.05 -0.95
N TRP A 255 -12.27 0.26 -1.78
CA TRP A 255 -11.14 -0.55 -1.36
C TRP A 255 -9.95 0.29 -0.89
N PHE A 256 -9.55 1.32 -1.64
CA PHE A 256 -8.44 2.19 -1.24
C PHE A 256 -8.75 3.01 0.02
N SER A 257 -10.03 3.37 0.21
CA SER A 257 -10.49 4.02 1.44
C SER A 257 -10.36 3.10 2.65
N LEU A 258 -10.79 1.84 2.52
CA LEU A 258 -10.62 0.81 3.55
C LEU A 258 -9.13 0.54 3.84
N ALA A 259 -8.31 0.40 2.81
CA ALA A 259 -6.87 0.18 2.94
C ALA A 259 -6.19 1.33 3.71
N ARG A 260 -6.55 2.59 3.40
CA ARG A 260 -6.08 3.78 4.13
C ARG A 260 -6.49 3.71 5.59
N GLU A 261 -7.76 3.40 5.88
CA GLU A 261 -8.23 3.28 7.25
C GLU A 261 -7.40 2.26 8.04
N TRP A 262 -7.16 1.08 7.48
CA TRP A 262 -6.35 0.04 8.10
C TRP A 262 -4.90 0.45 8.32
N ILE A 263 -4.29 1.11 7.35
CA ILE A 263 -2.92 1.62 7.49
C ILE A 263 -2.83 2.69 8.57
N VAL A 264 -3.74 3.68 8.56
CA VAL A 264 -3.67 4.81 9.51
C VAL A 264 -4.00 4.36 10.93
N ARG A 265 -5.03 3.53 11.10
CA ARG A 265 -5.38 2.96 12.41
C ARG A 265 -4.31 1.99 12.88
N GLY A 266 -3.81 1.12 12.01
CA GLY A 266 -2.73 0.17 12.34
C GLY A 266 -1.43 0.87 12.75
N PHE A 267 -1.04 1.93 12.03
CA PHE A 267 0.10 2.77 12.43
C PHE A 267 -0.09 3.36 13.83
N THR A 268 -1.28 3.91 14.10
CA THR A 268 -1.61 4.52 15.41
C THR A 268 -1.70 3.47 16.52
N ASP A 269 -2.14 2.26 16.20
CA ASP A 269 -2.26 1.15 17.15
C ASP A 269 -0.88 0.60 17.53
N LEU A 270 0.03 0.43 16.57
CA LEU A 270 1.36 -0.12 16.80
C LEU A 270 2.32 0.86 17.49
N THR A 271 2.11 2.16 17.33
CA THR A 271 3.01 3.20 17.84
C THR A 271 2.57 3.75 19.19
N SER A 272 3.53 4.17 20.02
CA SER A 272 3.32 4.60 21.41
C SER A 272 2.72 6.01 21.50
N ASP A 273 2.17 6.36 22.67
CA ASP A 273 1.72 7.73 22.97
C ASP A 273 2.87 8.76 22.96
N GLU A 274 4.11 8.33 23.20
CA GLU A 274 5.30 9.17 23.08
C GLU A 274 5.62 9.50 21.63
N ALA A 275 5.58 8.50 20.75
CA ALA A 275 5.70 8.70 19.31
C ALA A 275 4.59 9.61 18.77
N HIS A 276 3.36 9.45 19.27
CA HIS A 276 2.22 10.29 18.86
C HIS A 276 2.42 11.76 19.26
N ARG A 277 3.04 12.02 20.42
CA ARG A 277 3.39 13.39 20.83
C ARG A 277 4.48 13.97 19.93
N PHE A 278 5.50 13.19 19.60
CA PHE A 278 6.58 13.61 18.71
C PHE A 278 6.08 13.96 17.29
N TRP A 279 5.14 13.17 16.76
CA TRP A 279 4.52 13.40 15.44
C TRP A 279 3.32 14.34 15.47
N GLU A 280 3.03 14.95 16.63
CA GLU A 280 1.96 15.93 16.82
C GLU A 280 0.58 15.38 16.38
N ARG A 281 0.16 14.26 16.99
CA ARG A 281 -1.18 13.69 16.78
C ARG A 281 -2.26 14.71 17.12
N GLU A 282 -3.21 14.85 16.21
CA GLU A 282 -4.36 15.73 16.37
C GLU A 282 -5.40 15.07 17.28
N LYS A 283 -6.10 15.91 18.06
CA LYS A 283 -7.12 15.48 19.04
C LYS A 283 -8.42 15.09 18.35
#